data_AF-A0A7C1SRP9-F1
#
_entry.id   AF-A0A7C1SRP9-F1
#
_cell.length_a   1.000
_cell.length_b   1.000
_cell.length_c   1.000
_cell.angle_alpha   90.00
_cell.angle_beta   90.00
_cell.angle_gamma   90.00
#
_symmetry.space_group_name_H-M   'P 1'
#
loop_
_entity.id
_entity.type
_entity.pdbx_description
1 polymer ?
#
loop_
_entity_poly.entity_id
_entity_poly.type
_entity_poly.pdbx_seq_one_letter_code
_entity_poly.pdbx_strand_id
1 'polypeptide(L)'
;METNELSNNLKNTNQWIRILYMVLFAIVFQVSTVVLWLVVVVQALSALITGSPNANVKGLAASLSQFIFDIVRFLSYGTEDKPFPFQSWPEVAVEDEPEAAAEVASEDEPEVVAVEESAEEPAEVK
;
A
#
# COMPACT_ATOMS: atom_id res chain seq x y z
N MET A 1 7.45 -24.48 -36.62
CA MET A 1 6.38 -25.02 -35.75
C MET A 1 5.78 -23.96 -34.82
N GLU A 2 6.02 -22.66 -35.06
CA GLU A 2 5.65 -21.58 -34.11
C GLU A 2 4.21 -21.05 -34.27
N THR A 3 3.59 -21.23 -35.45
CA THR A 3 2.24 -20.71 -35.74
C THR A 3 1.14 -21.39 -34.94
N ASN A 4 1.32 -22.67 -34.60
CA ASN A 4 0.34 -23.46 -33.83
C ASN A 4 0.32 -23.05 -32.36
N GLU A 5 1.47 -22.74 -31.75
CA GLU A 5 1.56 -22.34 -30.35
C GLU A 5 1.00 -20.93 -30.12
N LEU A 6 1.28 -19.98 -31.02
CA LEU A 6 0.67 -18.65 -30.99
C LEU A 6 -0.86 -18.74 -31.09
N SER A 7 -1.36 -19.58 -32.02
CA SER A 7 -2.79 -19.81 -32.20
C SER A 7 -3.46 -20.40 -30.95
N ASN A 8 -2.76 -21.28 -30.23
CA ASN A 8 -3.28 -21.87 -28.98
C ASN A 8 -3.36 -20.85 -27.84
N ASN A 9 -2.35 -20.00 -27.69
CA ASN A 9 -2.38 -18.91 -26.70
C ASN A 9 -3.47 -17.88 -27.01
N LEU A 10 -3.66 -17.52 -28.28
CA LEU A 10 -4.72 -16.61 -28.73
C LEU A 10 -6.13 -17.19 -28.54
N LYS A 11 -6.29 -18.51 -28.47
CA LYS A 11 -7.57 -19.17 -28.20
C LYS A 11 -7.84 -19.38 -26.71
N ASN A 12 -6.91 -18.99 -25.83
CA ASN A 12 -7.09 -19.15 -24.39
C ASN A 12 -8.09 -18.12 -23.84
N THR A 13 -9.33 -18.55 -23.64
CA THR A 13 -10.42 -17.72 -23.10
C THR A 13 -10.07 -17.06 -21.75
N ASN A 14 -9.28 -17.73 -20.90
CA ASN A 14 -8.87 -17.15 -19.60
C ASN A 14 -7.93 -15.95 -19.77
N GLN A 15 -7.12 -15.92 -20.83
CA GLN A 15 -6.26 -14.76 -21.09
C GLN A 15 -7.08 -13.56 -21.56
N TRP A 16 -8.05 -13.80 -22.44
CA TRP A 16 -8.96 -12.75 -22.92
C TRP A 16 -9.84 -12.18 -21.82
N ILE A 17 -10.36 -13.02 -20.91
CA ILE A 17 -11.15 -12.52 -19.78
C ILE A 17 -10.31 -11.62 -18.88
N ARG A 18 -9.04 -11.98 -18.65
CA ARG A 18 -8.11 -11.15 -17.89
C ARG A 18 -7.85 -9.82 -18.57
N ILE A 19 -7.57 -9.82 -19.88
CA ILE A 19 -7.37 -8.59 -20.67
C ILE A 19 -8.62 -7.70 -20.61
N LEU A 20 -9.82 -8.27 -20.70
CA LEU A 20 -11.07 -7.52 -20.54
C LEU A 20 -11.14 -6.84 -19.17
N TYR A 21 -10.83 -7.57 -18.09
CA TYR A 21 -10.75 -6.99 -16.75
C TYR A 21 -9.62 -5.95 -16.64
N MET A 22 -8.50 -6.11 -17.33
CA MET A 22 -7.43 -5.11 -17.34
C MET A 22 -7.89 -3.81 -17.97
N VAL A 23 -8.61 -3.86 -19.10
CA VAL A 23 -9.19 -2.67 -19.72
C VAL A 23 -10.20 -2.00 -18.79
N LEU A 24 -11.07 -2.80 -18.15
CA LEU A 24 -12.04 -2.30 -17.17
C LEU A 24 -11.34 -1.62 -15.98
N PHE A 25 -10.35 -2.28 -15.37
CA PHE A 25 -9.63 -1.74 -14.22
C PHE A 25 -8.71 -0.58 -14.59
N ALA A 26 -8.22 -0.46 -15.83
CA ALA A 26 -7.53 0.73 -16.30
C ALA A 26 -8.44 1.97 -16.33
N ILE A 27 -9.72 1.80 -16.70
CA ILE A 27 -10.72 2.88 -16.61
C ILE A 27 -10.98 3.22 -15.15
N VAL A 28 -11.18 2.22 -14.29
CA VAL A 28 -11.39 2.43 -12.85
C VAL A 28 -10.18 3.13 -12.22
N PHE A 29 -8.95 2.75 -12.56
CA PHE A 29 -7.72 3.39 -12.12
C PHE A 29 -7.70 4.88 -12.46
N GLN A 30 -8.11 5.25 -13.67
CA GLN A 30 -8.19 6.65 -14.07
C GLN A 30 -9.21 7.42 -13.23
N VAL A 31 -10.39 6.83 -12.98
CA VAL A 31 -11.42 7.42 -12.11
C VAL A 31 -10.90 7.57 -10.68
N SER A 32 -10.28 6.53 -10.12
CA SER A 32 -9.68 6.55 -8.78
C SER A 32 -8.61 7.62 -8.64
N THR A 33 -7.81 7.85 -9.68
CA THR A 33 -6.79 8.91 -9.70
C THR A 33 -7.45 10.31 -9.68
N VAL A 34 -8.56 10.51 -10.41
CA VAL A 34 -9.33 11.77 -10.33
C VAL A 34 -9.92 11.97 -8.94
N VAL A 35 -10.44 10.91 -8.31
CA VAL A 35 -10.95 10.96 -6.93
C VAL A 35 -9.80 11.29 -5.95
N LEU A 36 -8.62 10.71 -6.14
CA LEU A 36 -7.45 11.01 -5.32
C LEU A 36 -7.08 12.49 -5.39
N TRP A 37 -7.06 13.09 -6.58
CA TRP A 37 -6.84 14.53 -6.74
C TRP A 37 -7.89 15.37 -6.00
N LEU A 38 -9.16 14.97 -6.05
CA LEU A 38 -10.22 15.64 -5.30
C LEU A 38 -9.98 15.55 -3.79
N VAL A 39 -9.60 14.37 -3.28
CA VAL A 39 -9.25 14.16 -1.87
C VAL A 39 -8.09 15.06 -1.46
N VAL A 40 -7.04 15.16 -2.28
CA VAL A 40 -5.89 16.05 -2.02
C VAL A 40 -6.31 17.51 -1.94
N VAL A 41 -7.16 17.99 -2.87
CA VAL A 41 -7.66 19.37 -2.84
C VAL A 41 -8.48 19.63 -1.58
N VAL A 42 -9.38 18.71 -1.21
CA VAL A 42 -10.19 18.84 0.01
C VAL A 42 -9.31 18.86 1.26
N GLN A 43 -8.27 18.02 1.33
CA GLN A 43 -7.33 18.04 2.45
C GLN A 43 -6.54 19.35 2.50
N ALA A 44 -6.04 19.84 1.37
CA ALA A 44 -5.32 21.11 1.32
C ALA A 44 -6.20 22.29 1.77
N LEU A 45 -7.44 22.36 1.29
CA LEU A 45 -8.41 23.37 1.73
C LEU A 45 -8.73 23.24 3.23
N SER A 46 -8.91 22.02 3.72
CA SER A 46 -9.16 21.78 5.15
C SER A 46 -7.97 22.20 6.01
N ALA A 47 -6.74 21.90 5.59
CA ALA A 47 -5.52 22.31 6.26
C ALA A 47 -5.37 23.84 6.29
N LEU A 48 -5.75 24.54 5.20
CA LEU A 48 -5.71 26.01 5.15
C LEU A 48 -6.76 26.68 6.05
N ILE A 49 -7.94 26.07 6.21
CA ILE A 49 -9.03 26.64 7.01
C ILE A 49 -8.89 26.27 8.49
N THR A 50 -8.63 25.00 8.78
CA THR A 50 -8.65 24.43 10.15
C THR A 50 -7.26 24.35 10.78
N GLY A 51 -6.18 24.47 9.98
CA GLY A 51 -4.81 24.30 10.46
C GLY A 51 -4.39 22.86 10.70
N SER A 52 -5.27 21.87 10.42
CA SER A 52 -5.00 20.45 10.61
C SER A 52 -5.69 19.60 9.52
N PRO A 53 -5.07 18.49 9.06
CA PRO A 53 -5.71 17.55 8.15
C PRO A 53 -6.95 16.89 8.77
N ASN A 54 -8.01 16.68 7.98
CA ASN A 54 -9.22 16.02 8.47
C ASN A 54 -9.02 14.49 8.57
N ALA A 55 -9.11 13.93 9.78
CA ALA A 55 -8.91 12.50 10.06
C ALA A 55 -9.83 11.56 9.24
N ASN A 56 -11.09 11.95 9.01
CA ASN A 56 -12.01 11.14 8.19
C ASN A 56 -11.56 11.07 6.72
N VAL A 57 -11.05 12.19 6.19
CA VAL A 57 -10.55 12.26 4.82
C VAL A 57 -9.21 11.51 4.70
N LYS A 58 -8.42 11.45 5.77
CA LYS A 58 -7.19 10.65 5.85
C LYS A 58 -7.48 9.15 5.75
N GLY A 59 -8.50 8.64 6.44
CA GLY A 59 -8.98 7.25 6.31
C GLY A 59 -9.43 6.90 4.90
N LEU A 60 -10.19 7.79 4.26
CA LEU A 60 -10.59 7.61 2.86
C LEU A 60 -9.38 7.60 1.91
N ALA A 61 -8.44 8.51 2.10
CA ALA A 61 -7.22 8.57 1.29
C ALA A 61 -6.39 7.28 1.42
N ALA A 62 -6.26 6.75 2.64
CA ALA A 62 -5.51 5.53 2.91
C ALA A 62 -6.13 4.31 2.20
N SER A 63 -7.44 4.10 2.38
CA SER A 63 -8.16 3.02 1.69
C SER A 63 -8.15 3.17 0.16
N LEU A 64 -8.34 4.39 -0.36
CA LEU A 64 -8.24 4.67 -1.80
C LEU A 64 -6.84 4.37 -2.36
N SER A 65 -5.79 4.70 -1.62
CA SER A 65 -4.40 4.43 -2.02
C SER A 65 -4.13 2.93 -2.11
N GLN A 66 -4.62 2.16 -1.11
CA GLN A 66 -4.53 0.70 -1.14
C GLN A 66 -5.31 0.12 -2.34
N PHE A 67 -6.52 0.63 -2.62
CA PHE A 67 -7.31 0.20 -3.77
C PHE A 67 -6.58 0.44 -5.11
N ILE A 68 -5.95 1.61 -5.26
CA ILE A 68 -5.16 1.94 -6.45
C ILE A 68 -3.96 0.97 -6.58
N PHE A 69 -3.28 0.66 -5.49
CA PHE A 69 -2.19 -0.32 -5.47
C PHE A 69 -2.65 -1.70 -5.95
N ASP A 70 -3.78 -2.19 -5.45
CA ASP A 70 -4.33 -3.49 -5.84
C ASP A 70 -4.67 -3.53 -7.34
N ILE A 71 -5.22 -2.43 -7.90
CA ILE A 71 -5.45 -2.30 -9.35
C ILE A 71 -4.13 -2.41 -10.13
N VAL A 72 -3.10 -1.65 -9.74
CA VAL A 72 -1.80 -1.67 -10.42
C VAL A 72 -1.18 -3.06 -10.36
N ARG A 73 -1.32 -3.77 -9.23
CA ARG A 73 -0.84 -5.13 -9.07
C ARG A 73 -1.57 -6.12 -10.00
N PHE A 74 -2.88 -5.97 -10.16
CA PHE A 74 -3.66 -6.77 -11.12
C PHE A 74 -3.22 -6.48 -12.57
N LEU A 75 -3.10 -5.20 -12.94
CA LEU A 75 -2.70 -4.75 -14.28
C LEU A 75 -1.27 -5.17 -14.66
N SER A 76 -0.36 -5.21 -13.69
CA SER A 76 1.05 -5.58 -13.88
C SER A 76 1.32 -7.09 -13.81
N TYR A 77 0.27 -7.92 -13.79
CA TYR A 77 0.37 -9.37 -13.59
C TYR A 77 0.94 -9.81 -12.23
N GLY A 78 1.14 -8.89 -11.27
CA GLY A 78 1.63 -9.20 -9.93
C GLY A 78 0.61 -9.92 -9.04
N THR A 79 -0.66 -9.97 -9.44
CA THR A 79 -1.69 -10.83 -8.85
C THR A 79 -2.74 -11.22 -9.88
N GLU A 80 -3.46 -12.30 -9.60
CA GLU A 80 -4.68 -12.71 -10.33
C GLU A 80 -5.96 -12.33 -9.59
N ASP A 81 -5.83 -11.88 -8.33
CA ASP A 81 -6.94 -11.38 -7.53
C ASP A 81 -7.46 -10.06 -8.10
N LYS A 82 -8.78 -9.98 -8.27
CA LYS A 82 -9.46 -8.80 -8.81
C LYS A 82 -9.84 -7.91 -7.63
N PRO A 83 -9.55 -6.60 -7.68
CA PRO A 83 -9.92 -5.70 -6.59
C PRO A 83 -11.45 -5.48 -6.54
N PHE A 84 -11.92 -4.64 -5.61
CA PHE A 84 -13.33 -4.27 -5.47
C PHE A 84 -14.00 -3.96 -6.83
N PRO A 85 -15.24 -4.46 -7.08
CA PRO A 85 -16.19 -5.08 -6.15
C PRO A 85 -16.08 -6.60 -5.98
N PHE A 86 -15.07 -7.25 -6.55
CA PHE A 86 -14.92 -8.71 -6.45
C PHE A 86 -14.29 -9.16 -5.14
N GLN A 87 -13.61 -8.24 -4.46
CA GLN A 87 -13.09 -8.39 -3.11
C GLN A 87 -13.60 -7.25 -2.23
N SER A 88 -13.45 -7.44 -0.91
CA SER A 88 -13.79 -6.43 0.08
C SER A 88 -13.05 -5.12 -0.19
N TRP A 89 -13.71 -4.00 0.13
CA TRP A 89 -13.04 -2.70 0.11
C TRP A 89 -11.87 -2.71 1.10
N PRO A 90 -10.69 -2.17 0.74
CA PRO A 90 -9.54 -2.15 1.64
C PRO A 90 -9.82 -1.30 2.89
N GLU A 91 -9.74 -1.91 4.06
CA GLU A 91 -9.78 -1.24 5.35
C GLU A 91 -8.34 -1.00 5.81
N VAL A 92 -7.92 0.27 5.82
CA VAL A 92 -6.59 0.68 6.31
C VAL A 92 -6.77 1.35 7.66
N ALA A 93 -6.18 0.77 8.70
CA ALA A 93 -6.09 1.40 10.01
C ALA A 93 -5.18 2.63 9.90
N VAL A 94 -5.73 3.81 10.12
CA VAL A 94 -4.97 5.04 10.19
C VAL A 94 -4.70 5.31 11.66
N GLU A 95 -3.49 4.99 12.10
CA GLU A 95 -3.05 5.35 13.44
C GLU A 95 -2.82 6.87 13.48
N ASP A 96 -3.51 7.55 14.39
CA ASP A 96 -3.28 8.96 14.70
C ASP A 96 -2.07 9.05 15.63
N GLU A 97 -0.90 8.74 15.10
CA GLU A 97 0.37 9.03 15.78
C GLU A 97 0.49 10.55 15.93
N PRO A 98 0.59 11.08 17.18
CA PRO A 98 0.89 12.48 17.38
C PRO A 98 2.29 12.76 16.87
N GLU A 99 2.40 13.73 15.97
CA GLU A 99 3.63 14.34 15.50
C GLU A 99 4.51 14.75 16.70
N ALA A 100 5.45 13.89 17.08
CA ALA A 100 6.47 14.18 18.08
C ALA A 100 7.79 13.52 17.66
N ALA A 101 8.83 14.34 17.59
CA ALA A 101 10.25 13.99 17.40
C ALA A 101 10.69 13.59 15.98
N ALA A 102 10.54 14.52 15.04
CA ALA A 102 11.68 14.83 14.16
C ALA A 102 12.60 15.82 14.90
N GLU A 103 13.20 15.36 16.01
CA GLU A 103 14.35 16.04 16.60
C GLU A 103 15.60 15.58 15.84
N VAL A 104 16.15 16.54 15.10
CA VAL A 104 17.57 16.77 14.81
C VAL A 104 18.41 15.67 14.15
N ALA A 105 18.94 16.07 13.01
CA ALA A 105 20.01 15.46 12.25
C ALA A 105 21.32 15.28 13.05
N SER A 106 22.08 14.27 12.60
CA SER A 106 23.54 14.08 12.65
C SER A 106 24.24 14.03 14.01
N GLU A 107 24.87 12.89 14.33
CA GLU A 107 26.34 12.73 14.32
C GLU A 107 26.75 11.29 14.74
N ASP A 108 27.76 10.76 14.05
CA ASP A 108 28.70 9.70 14.45
C ASP A 108 28.20 8.30 14.89
N GLU A 109 28.38 7.31 14.00
CA GLU A 109 29.02 6.04 14.42
C GLU A 109 30.52 6.32 14.69
N PRO A 110 31.27 5.57 15.54
CA PRO A 110 31.03 4.18 15.95
C PRO A 110 31.37 3.86 17.43
N GLU A 111 31.32 2.57 17.76
CA GLU A 111 32.17 1.87 18.75
C GLU A 111 31.50 1.38 20.05
N VAL A 112 31.81 0.10 20.34
CA VAL A 112 31.63 -0.70 21.57
C VAL A 112 30.18 -1.03 21.94
N VAL A 113 29.77 -2.28 22.13
CA VAL A 113 30.33 -3.27 23.05
C VAL A 113 30.00 -4.68 22.55
N ALA A 114 31.04 -5.48 22.31
CA ALA A 114 30.94 -6.93 22.43
C ALA A 114 31.05 -7.32 23.92
N VAL A 115 30.48 -8.48 24.26
CA VAL A 115 30.58 -9.20 25.56
C VAL A 115 29.56 -8.63 26.58
N GLU A 116 28.58 -9.36 27.13
CA GLU A 116 28.57 -10.74 27.65
C GLU A 116 27.24 -11.48 27.45
N GLU A 117 27.39 -12.73 27.03
CA GLU A 117 26.40 -13.80 27.05
C GLU A 117 26.42 -14.48 28.45
N SER A 118 25.24 -14.60 29.06
CA SER A 118 24.77 -15.72 29.89
C SER A 118 25.66 -16.26 31.02
N ALA A 119 25.24 -16.08 32.29
CA ALA A 119 24.89 -17.20 33.19
C ALA A 119 24.55 -16.73 34.62
N GLU A 120 23.26 -16.80 34.94
CA GLU A 120 22.61 -17.39 36.13
C GLU A 120 23.40 -17.52 37.47
N GLU A 121 22.84 -16.85 38.50
CA GLU A 121 22.96 -17.09 39.96
C GLU A 121 22.51 -18.53 40.36
N PRO A 122 22.60 -19.00 41.64
CA PRO A 122 23.24 -18.46 42.84
C PRO A 122 24.09 -19.51 43.62
N ALA A 123 24.94 -19.06 44.54
CA ALA A 123 25.56 -19.91 45.55
C ALA A 123 25.28 -19.34 46.96
N GLU A 124 24.42 -20.02 47.71
CA GLU A 124 24.28 -19.82 49.15
C GLU A 124 24.18 -21.17 49.87
N VAL A 125 24.74 -21.20 51.08
CA VAL A 125 24.50 -22.10 52.23
C VAL A 125 25.56 -23.19 52.53
N LYS A 126 26.49 -22.74 53.39
CA LYS A 126 27.06 -23.39 54.60
C LYS A 126 28.42 -24.08 54.52
#